data_AF-A0A9W9KYJ2-F1
#
_entry.id   AF-A0A9W9KYJ2-F1
#
_cell.length_a   1.000
_cell.length_b   1.000
_cell.length_c   1.000
_cell.angle_alpha   90.00
_cell.angle_beta   90.00
_cell.angle_gamma   90.00
#
_symmetry.space_group_name_H-M   'P 1'
#
loop_
_entity.id
_entity.type
_entity.pdbx_description
1 polymer ?
#
loop_
_entity_poly.entity_id
_entity_poly.type
_entity_poly.pdbx_seq_one_letter_code
_entity_poly.pdbx_strand_id
1 'polypeptide(L)'
;MPSSTASSERSGSVKSQHSPKTSLQTKADPNMALYEQEPTAVNLQPGAQDTFSLRDMQHRDREGKLITDPDLSNPTRNRLERPLDTIRSFDAAIEAHRKQQRF
;
A
#
# COMPACT_ATOMS: atom_id res chain seq x y z
N MET A 1 58.21 27.22 41.34
CA MET A 1 56.77 27.14 41.72
C MET A 1 55.98 26.84 40.45
N PRO A 2 55.34 25.66 40.35
CA PRO A 2 54.72 25.14 39.12
C PRO A 2 53.33 25.74 38.83
N SER A 3 53.00 25.86 37.55
CA SER A 3 51.73 26.36 37.01
C SER A 3 50.62 25.31 37.09
N SER A 4 49.49 25.68 37.70
CA SER A 4 48.31 24.83 37.82
C SER A 4 47.58 24.72 36.47
N THR A 5 47.76 23.60 35.78
CA THR A 5 46.84 23.13 34.73
C THR A 5 45.60 22.54 35.39
N ALA A 6 44.45 23.21 35.30
CA ALA A 6 43.17 22.63 35.68
C ALA A 6 42.33 22.43 34.41
N SER A 7 42.16 21.15 34.11
CA SER A 7 41.43 20.48 33.05
C SER A 7 40.01 21.00 32.79
N SER A 8 39.70 21.22 31.52
CA SER A 8 38.34 21.43 31.01
C SER A 8 37.60 20.09 30.98
N GLU A 9 36.73 19.86 31.95
CA GLU A 9 35.80 18.73 31.95
C GLU A 9 34.70 18.96 30.90
N ARG A 10 34.95 18.51 29.66
CA ARG A 10 33.91 18.38 28.64
C ARG A 10 33.41 16.94 28.63
N SER A 11 32.56 16.57 29.59
CA SER A 11 31.78 15.34 29.53
C SER A 11 30.44 15.51 30.22
N GLY A 12 29.53 16.18 29.51
CA GLY A 12 28.11 16.01 29.69
C GLY A 12 27.54 15.59 28.34
N SER A 13 27.36 14.28 28.13
CA SER A 13 26.47 13.82 27.08
C SER A 13 25.07 14.28 27.48
N VAL A 14 24.66 15.45 26.97
CA VAL A 14 23.31 15.96 27.13
C VAL A 14 22.42 15.02 26.33
N LYS A 15 21.94 13.97 26.99
CA LYS A 15 20.84 13.14 26.50
C LYS A 15 19.62 14.06 26.51
N SER A 16 19.39 14.79 25.42
CA SER A 16 18.19 15.59 25.30
C SER A 16 17.03 14.61 25.25
N GLN A 17 16.27 14.53 26.34
CA GLN A 17 14.95 13.93 26.29
C GLN A 17 14.07 14.92 25.54
N HIS A 18 14.18 14.91 24.21
CA HIS A 18 13.29 15.67 23.37
C HIS A 18 12.02 14.84 23.16
N SER A 19 11.21 14.75 24.20
CA SER A 19 9.82 14.32 24.05
C SER A 19 9.16 15.32 23.10
N PRO A 20 8.56 14.88 21.98
CA PRO A 20 8.05 15.80 20.99
C PRO A 20 6.89 16.58 21.61
N LYS A 21 7.02 17.91 21.68
CA LYS A 21 5.98 18.79 22.22
C LYS A 21 4.74 18.67 21.32
N THR A 22 3.57 18.59 21.94
CA THR A 22 2.26 18.30 21.35
C THR A 22 1.69 19.46 20.50
N SER A 23 2.53 20.13 19.73
CA SER A 23 2.11 21.12 18.73
C SER A 23 1.93 20.40 17.41
N LEU A 24 0.71 19.92 17.15
CA LEU A 24 0.20 19.45 15.86
C LEU A 24 1.28 18.84 14.93
N GLN A 25 1.73 17.64 15.31
CA GLN A 25 2.67 16.84 14.53
C GLN A 25 2.00 16.47 13.20
N THR A 26 2.34 17.20 12.15
CA THR A 26 1.76 17.02 10.81
C THR A 26 2.69 16.18 9.96
N LYS A 27 2.12 15.47 8.97
CA LYS A 27 2.88 14.69 7.96
C LYS A 27 3.91 15.49 7.15
N ALA A 28 3.97 16.81 7.37
CA ALA A 28 4.89 17.74 6.75
C ALA A 28 6.19 17.98 7.55
N ASP A 29 6.30 17.52 8.80
CA ASP A 29 7.53 17.67 9.59
C ASP A 29 8.56 16.59 9.19
N PRO A 30 9.74 16.95 8.65
CA PRO A 30 10.75 15.98 8.24
C PRO A 30 11.33 15.16 9.41
N ASN A 31 11.32 15.69 10.64
CA ASN A 31 11.84 14.96 11.81
C ASN A 31 10.86 13.95 12.38
N MET A 32 9.59 14.04 12.01
CA MET A 32 8.55 13.15 12.52
C MET A 32 8.73 11.71 12.02
N ALA A 33 9.36 11.51 10.85
CA ALA A 33 9.70 10.18 10.31
C ALA A 33 10.52 9.30 11.27
N LEU A 34 11.30 9.90 12.18
CA LEU A 34 12.07 9.16 13.20
C LEU A 34 11.19 8.55 14.31
N TYR A 35 9.96 9.05 14.46
CA TYR A 35 9.02 8.64 15.51
C TYR A 35 7.78 7.94 14.95
N GLU A 36 7.57 7.97 13.63
CA GLU A 36 6.47 7.23 13.01
C GLU A 36 6.70 5.73 13.13
N GLN A 37 5.61 4.98 13.23
CA GLN A 37 5.69 3.53 13.19
C GLN A 37 6.02 3.05 11.79
N GLU A 38 6.85 2.00 11.72
CA GLU A 38 7.11 1.30 10.47
C GLU A 38 5.80 0.83 9.83
N PRO A 39 5.67 0.91 8.49
CA PRO A 39 4.43 0.56 7.79
C PRO A 39 4.00 -0.89 8.07
N THR A 40 4.94 -1.81 8.23
CA THR A 40 4.65 -3.20 8.61
C THR A 40 4.03 -3.30 10.00
N ALA A 41 4.50 -2.50 10.96
CA ALA A 41 3.98 -2.49 12.33
C ALA A 41 2.57 -1.88 12.41
N VAL A 42 2.29 -0.86 11.58
CA VAL A 42 0.93 -0.32 11.42
C VAL A 42 0.02 -1.36 10.79
N ASN A 43 0.47 -2.02 9.72
CA ASN A 43 -0.31 -3.00 8.98
C ASN A 43 -0.67 -4.26 9.78
N LEU A 44 0.13 -4.63 10.78
CA LEU A 44 -0.17 -5.76 11.68
C LEU A 44 -1.16 -5.39 12.80
N GLN A 45 -1.47 -4.11 13.01
CA GLN A 45 -2.40 -3.71 14.06
C GLN A 45 -3.83 -4.18 13.71
N PRO A 46 -4.55 -4.75 14.68
CA PRO A 46 -5.93 -5.16 14.48
C PRO A 46 -6.78 -3.94 14.08
N GLY A 47 -7.40 -4.02 12.89
CA GLY A 47 -8.21 -2.94 12.33
C GLY A 47 -7.47 -1.94 11.44
N ALA A 48 -6.15 -2.06 11.24
CA ALA A 48 -5.40 -1.23 10.31
C ALA A 48 -5.50 -1.68 8.84
N GLN A 49 -5.83 -2.95 8.61
CA GLN A 49 -6.21 -3.45 7.29
C GLN A 49 -7.71 -3.22 7.10
N ASP A 50 -8.11 -2.49 6.06
CA ASP A 50 -9.48 -2.54 5.55
C ASP A 50 -9.78 -4.01 5.21
N THR A 51 -10.62 -4.62 6.05
CA THR A 51 -10.67 -6.05 6.39
C THR A 51 -11.15 -7.02 5.30
N PHE A 52 -11.08 -6.67 4.01
CA PHE A 52 -11.38 -7.65 2.97
C PHE A 52 -10.11 -8.46 2.68
N SER A 53 -10.16 -9.73 3.08
CA SER A 53 -9.21 -10.74 2.62
C SER A 53 -9.19 -10.74 1.09
N LEU A 54 -8.04 -10.44 0.49
CA LEU A 54 -7.86 -10.55 -0.97
C LEU A 54 -8.08 -11.99 -1.45
N ARG A 55 -7.92 -12.99 -0.57
CA ARG A 55 -8.25 -14.38 -0.87
C ARG A 55 -9.75 -14.65 -0.96
N ASP A 56 -10.56 -13.82 -0.29
CA ASP A 56 -12.01 -13.97 -0.24
C ASP A 56 -12.69 -13.17 -1.37
N MET A 57 -11.90 -12.47 -2.19
CA MET A 57 -12.40 -11.71 -3.33
C MET A 57 -12.94 -12.65 -4.41
N GLN A 58 -14.26 -12.61 -4.59
CA GLN A 58 -14.96 -13.36 -5.63
C GLN A 58 -14.89 -12.63 -6.98
N HIS A 59 -14.23 -13.23 -7.96
CA HIS A 59 -14.19 -12.71 -9.32
C HIS A 59 -15.48 -13.03 -10.09
N ARG A 60 -15.92 -12.08 -10.92
CA ARG A 60 -17.07 -12.23 -11.82
C ARG A 60 -16.62 -12.10 -13.27
N ASP A 61 -17.32 -12.79 -14.15
CA ASP A 61 -17.16 -12.65 -15.59
C ASP A 61 -17.79 -11.34 -16.09
N ARG A 62 -17.73 -11.11 -17.42
CA ARG A 62 -18.25 -9.89 -18.06
C ARG A 62 -19.76 -9.78 -17.97
N GLU A 63 -20.45 -10.91 -17.87
CA GLU A 63 -21.89 -11.02 -17.68
C GLU A 63 -22.28 -10.85 -16.20
N GLY A 64 -21.30 -10.65 -15.31
CA GLY A 64 -21.51 -10.48 -13.88
C GLY A 64 -21.75 -11.78 -13.12
N LYS A 65 -21.55 -12.94 -13.74
CA LYS A 65 -21.68 -14.25 -13.09
C LYS A 65 -20.40 -14.59 -12.34
N LEU A 66 -20.55 -15.32 -11.24
CA LEU A 66 -19.44 -15.74 -10.41
C LEU A 66 -18.53 -16.73 -11.17
N ILE A 67 -17.21 -16.50 -11.15
CA ILE A 67 -16.23 -17.43 -11.70
C ILE A 67 -15.94 -18.51 -10.66
N THR A 68 -16.53 -19.70 -10.85
CA THR A 68 -16.38 -20.83 -9.92
C THR A 68 -15.07 -21.59 -10.08
N ASP A 69 -14.51 -21.60 -11.29
CA ASP A 69 -13.26 -22.29 -11.65
C ASP A 69 -12.34 -21.28 -12.34
N PRO A 70 -11.61 -20.45 -11.57
CA PRO A 70 -10.74 -19.42 -12.12
C PRO A 70 -9.52 -20.03 -12.82
N ASP A 71 -9.11 -19.44 -13.93
CA ASP A 71 -7.84 -19.79 -14.57
C ASP A 71 -6.65 -19.39 -13.68
N LEU A 72 -5.62 -20.25 -13.65
CA LEU A 72 -4.43 -20.08 -12.82
C LEU A 72 -3.59 -18.88 -13.23
N SER A 73 -3.58 -18.54 -14.53
CA SER A 73 -2.84 -17.39 -15.05
C SER A 73 -3.61 -16.08 -14.90
N ASN A 74 -4.94 -16.18 -14.85
CA ASN A 74 -5.82 -15.03 -14.82
C ASN A 74 -7.14 -15.36 -14.09
N PRO A 75 -7.28 -15.00 -12.81
CA PRO A 75 -8.45 -15.30 -12.02
C PRO A 75 -9.71 -14.50 -12.43
N THR A 76 -9.56 -13.55 -13.36
CA THR A 76 -10.70 -12.86 -14.00
C THR A 76 -11.33 -13.66 -15.14
N ARG A 77 -10.84 -14.89 -15.41
CA ARG A 77 -11.34 -15.77 -16.47
C ARG A 77 -11.66 -17.15 -15.93
N ASN A 78 -12.67 -17.80 -16.52
CA ASN A 78 -12.98 -19.19 -16.24
C ASN A 78 -11.96 -20.09 -16.95
N ARG A 79 -11.47 -21.10 -16.25
CA ARG A 79 -10.51 -22.09 -16.75
C ARG A 79 -10.94 -22.79 -18.05
N LEU A 80 -12.25 -22.97 -18.26
CA LEU A 80 -12.81 -23.63 -19.45
C LEU A 80 -13.24 -22.66 -20.56
N GLU A 81 -12.98 -21.36 -20.41
CA GLU A 81 -13.27 -20.37 -21.44
C GLU A 81 -12.47 -20.69 -22.72
N ARG A 82 -13.13 -20.70 -23.88
CA ARG A 82 -12.47 -20.95 -25.16
C ARG A 82 -11.68 -19.70 -25.57
N PRO A 83 -10.35 -19.76 -25.72
CA PRO A 83 -9.53 -18.57 -25.98
C PRO A 83 -9.98 -17.78 -27.22
N LEU A 84 -10.43 -18.46 -28.27
CA LEU A 84 -10.94 -17.82 -29.49
C LEU A 84 -12.23 -17.03 -29.27
N ASP A 85 -13.16 -17.57 -28.47
CA ASP A 85 -14.43 -16.90 -28.19
C ASP A 85 -14.18 -15.65 -27.35
N THR A 86 -13.22 -15.69 -26.41
CA THR A 86 -12.82 -14.49 -25.67
C THR A 86 -12.19 -13.44 -26.57
N ILE A 87 -11.29 -13.82 -27.46
CA ILE A 87 -10.64 -12.87 -28.38
C ILE A 87 -11.70 -12.19 -29.25
N ARG A 88 -12.62 -12.97 -29.83
CA ARG A 88 -13.73 -12.44 -30.63
C ARG A 88 -14.64 -11.51 -29.82
N SER A 89 -14.90 -11.84 -28.54
CA SER A 89 -15.69 -10.97 -27.67
C SER A 89 -14.98 -9.66 -27.33
N PHE A 90 -13.64 -9.66 -27.21
CA PHE A 90 -12.85 -8.43 -27.05
C PHE A 90 -12.95 -7.57 -28.31
N ASP A 91 -12.79 -8.15 -29.50
CA ASP A 91 -12.90 -7.42 -30.76
C ASP A 91 -14.28 -6.78 -30.91
N ALA A 92 -15.34 -7.54 -30.63
CA ALA A 92 -16.71 -7.05 -30.65
C ALA A 92 -16.95 -5.90 -29.66
N ALA A 93 -16.40 -5.99 -28.44
CA ALA A 93 -16.51 -4.94 -27.44
C ALA A 93 -15.76 -3.65 -27.85
N ILE A 94 -14.56 -3.79 -28.41
CA ILE A 94 -13.77 -2.66 -28.92
C ILE A 94 -14.50 -1.98 -30.07
N GLU A 95 -15.06 -2.75 -31.01
CA GLU A 95 -15.85 -2.20 -32.11
C GLU A 95 -17.11 -1.48 -31.62
N ALA A 96 -17.84 -2.08 -30.68
CA ALA A 96 -19.01 -1.45 -30.07
C ALA A 96 -18.63 -0.12 -29.39
N HIS A 97 -17.52 -0.08 -28.65
CA HIS A 97 -17.03 1.13 -28.02
C HIS A 97 -16.63 2.22 -29.02
N ARG A 98 -15.90 1.86 -30.10
CA ARG A 98 -15.57 2.81 -31.18
C ARG A 98 -16.81 3.38 -31.85
N LYS A 99 -17.88 2.58 -32.01
CA LYS A 99 -19.16 3.06 -32.55
C LYS A 99 -19.84 4.06 -31.62
N GLN A 100 -19.79 3.83 -30.31
CA GLN A 100 -20.36 4.75 -29.31
C GLN A 100 -19.63 6.11 -29.31
N GLN A 101 -18.30 6.13 -29.46
CA GLN A 101 -17.52 7.39 -29.47
C GLN A 101 -17.64 8.22 -30.76
N ARG A 102 -18.32 7.70 -31.79
CA ARG A 102 -18.50 8.40 -33.07
C ARG A 102 -19.79 9.23 -33.15
N PHE A 103 -20.55 9.29 -32.07
CA PHE A 103 -21.72 10.15 -31.89
C PHE A 103 -21.52 11.01 -30.64
#